data_AF-A0A2H0W315-F1
#
_entry.id   AF-A0A2H0W315-F1
#
_cell.length_a   1.000
_cell.length_b   1.000
_cell.length_c   1.000
_cell.angle_alpha   90.00
_cell.angle_beta   90.00
_cell.angle_gamma   90.00
#
_symmetry.space_group_name_H-M   'P 1'
#
loop_
_entity.id
_entity.type
_entity.pdbx_description
1 polymer ?
#
loop_
_entity_poly.entity_id
_entity_poly.type
_entity_poly.pdbx_seq_one_letter_code
_entity_poly.pdbx_strand_id
1 'polypeptide(L)'
;MKKILVIVILSIITSLVLISQSALAVYAPTEGDLVKLSYDSAIYYVNSAGERRLFVNAPTFWSWYSGSWSDQNIKTITQSEFDGLTVGKNMAVRPGTNLIKFQNSNNLYVVIPGNKLCKATTGYGDNWRDRLVTIQNSFENNYTVDINCHVDAGDKLPDGTVFRISSPGQLFYVENGKARIIQDTIGDDAFIKNRFQHKFVVKNVPQSMFEIDIQNTVANKEFWIDDIDNNSDIFSEAYGSFSLYLQCLKNYDKTCLRDLAAKASLDEFNTELDSVNFQQLADFEYSVLNVYEKSMFVNNWFDNHQLIMNADVQKDIADDQVTYKMRSLKFIKEDNKWKLIGASDIIIGWFTDIEAQDRIRDTDKDGLTDFNERCESGFSNCIKTDPLDRDSDDDGWWDGIEKSVQTDPNNANSKP
;
A
#
# COMPACT_ATOMS: atom_id res chain seq x y z
N MET A 1 63.21 64.63 3.39
CA MET A 1 62.40 64.17 4.54
C MET A 1 61.04 63.73 4.02
N LYS A 2 60.78 62.42 4.07
CA LYS A 2 59.53 61.76 3.66
C LYS A 2 58.45 62.02 4.71
N LYS A 3 57.21 62.29 4.29
CA LYS A 3 56.01 62.04 5.12
C LYS A 3 55.01 61.28 4.24
N ILE A 4 55.03 59.97 4.40
CA ILE A 4 54.04 59.04 3.83
C ILE A 4 52.88 59.01 4.83
N LEU A 5 51.69 59.35 4.35
CA LEU A 5 50.43 59.24 5.07
C LEU A 5 50.03 57.75 5.07
N VAL A 6 50.09 57.09 6.23
CA VAL A 6 49.60 55.71 6.41
C VAL A 6 48.14 55.78 6.84
N ILE A 7 47.23 55.37 5.96
CA ILE A 7 45.83 55.14 6.26
C ILE A 7 45.74 53.73 6.84
N VAL A 8 45.45 53.63 8.14
CA VAL A 8 45.16 52.37 8.83
C VAL A 8 43.68 52.04 8.58
N ILE A 9 43.41 51.09 7.69
CA ILE A 9 42.09 50.47 7.54
C ILE A 9 42.00 49.38 8.61
N LEU A 10 41.20 49.65 9.65
CA LEU A 10 40.88 48.71 10.70
C LEU A 10 39.78 47.77 10.20
N SER A 11 40.16 46.64 9.62
CA SER A 11 39.25 45.57 9.22
C SER A 11 38.79 44.81 10.46
N ILE A 12 37.62 45.16 11.00
CA ILE A 12 36.94 44.35 12.02
C ILE A 12 36.36 43.13 11.30
N ILE A 13 37.09 42.02 11.33
CA ILE A 13 36.58 40.71 10.97
C ILE A 13 35.61 40.30 12.10
N THR A 14 34.32 40.49 11.89
CA THR A 14 33.30 39.80 12.68
C THR A 14 33.37 38.33 12.29
N SER A 15 34.09 37.53 13.06
CA SER A 15 34.01 36.08 13.01
C SER A 15 32.62 35.66 13.47
N LEU A 16 31.69 35.57 12.51
CA LEU A 16 30.48 34.78 12.64
C LEU A 16 30.94 33.32 12.68
N VAL A 17 31.14 32.79 13.89
CA VAL A 17 31.22 31.35 14.09
C VAL A 17 29.82 30.83 13.80
N LEU A 18 29.60 30.42 12.55
CA LEU A 18 28.55 29.47 12.21
C LEU A 18 28.87 28.20 12.98
N ILE A 19 28.34 28.09 14.20
CA ILE A 19 28.16 26.79 14.82
C ILE A 19 27.19 26.09 13.89
N SER A 20 27.70 25.19 13.05
CA SER A 20 26.88 24.20 12.38
C SER A 20 26.20 23.40 13.48
N GLN A 21 25.02 23.84 13.91
CA GLN A 21 24.09 22.95 14.56
C GLN A 21 23.75 21.94 13.48
N SER A 22 24.41 20.79 13.52
CA SER A 22 23.89 19.60 12.89
C SER A 22 22.47 19.45 13.44
N ALA A 23 21.48 19.87 12.64
CA ALA A 23 20.10 19.51 12.90
C ALA A 23 20.12 17.99 13.05
N LEU A 24 19.76 17.50 14.23
CA LEU A 24 19.50 16.07 14.37
C LEU A 24 18.46 15.73 13.30
N ALA A 25 18.75 14.74 12.47
CA ALA A 25 17.79 14.26 11.49
C ALA A 25 16.51 13.92 12.26
N VAL A 26 15.44 14.67 11.98
CA VAL A 26 14.11 14.39 12.53
C VAL A 26 13.71 13.02 12.01
N TYR A 27 13.25 12.13 12.88
CA TYR A 27 12.71 10.84 12.47
C TYR A 27 11.59 11.04 11.44
N ALA A 28 11.86 10.64 10.19
CA ALA A 28 10.86 10.53 9.14
C ALA A 28 10.26 9.11 9.20
N PRO A 29 8.97 8.96 9.55
CA PRO A 29 8.35 7.65 9.63
C PRO A 29 8.33 6.96 8.27
N THR A 30 8.70 5.68 8.25
CA THR A 30 8.55 4.82 7.07
C THR A 30 7.66 3.64 7.43
N GLU A 31 6.79 3.23 6.51
CA GLU A 31 5.97 2.02 6.69
C GLU A 31 6.88 0.83 7.04
N GLY A 32 6.46 0.07 8.05
CA GLY A 32 7.21 -1.11 8.49
C GLY A 32 8.23 -0.83 9.57
N ASP A 33 8.43 0.43 9.95
CA ASP A 33 9.30 0.78 11.06
C ASP A 33 8.80 0.18 12.37
N LEU A 34 9.74 -0.33 13.15
CA LEU A 34 9.52 -0.69 14.55
C LEU A 34 10.14 0.39 15.42
N VAL A 35 9.33 1.08 16.21
CA VAL A 35 9.78 2.18 17.06
C VAL A 35 9.53 1.90 18.54
N LYS A 36 10.37 2.50 19.39
CA LYS A 36 10.21 2.51 20.84
C LYS A 36 10.79 3.77 21.46
N LEU A 37 10.39 4.04 22.70
CA LEU A 37 11.03 5.02 23.56
C LEU A 37 12.23 4.37 24.29
N SER A 38 13.26 5.16 24.60
CA SER A 38 14.48 4.64 25.26
C SER A 38 14.21 4.08 26.66
N TYR A 39 13.19 4.60 27.34
CA TYR A 39 12.82 4.26 28.71
C TYR A 39 11.61 3.32 28.81
N ASP A 40 11.00 2.95 27.68
CA ASP A 40 9.88 2.01 27.62
C ASP A 40 10.29 0.75 26.82
N SER A 41 9.72 -0.39 27.21
CA SER A 41 9.90 -1.66 26.49
C SER A 41 8.85 -1.91 25.43
N ALA A 42 7.74 -1.14 25.41
CA ALA A 42 6.71 -1.23 24.41
C ALA A 42 7.27 -0.97 23.00
N ILE A 43 6.84 -1.78 22.04
CA ILE A 43 7.22 -1.70 20.64
C ILE A 43 5.99 -1.35 19.83
N TYR A 44 6.16 -0.42 18.91
CA TYR A 44 5.12 0.05 18.02
C TYR A 44 5.55 -0.22 16.58
N TYR A 45 4.61 -0.71 15.78
CA TYR A 45 4.73 -0.70 14.33
C TYR A 45 4.27 0.66 13.80
N VAL A 46 4.91 1.17 12.75
CA VAL A 46 4.48 2.36 12.02
C VAL A 46 3.90 1.95 10.67
N ASN A 47 2.62 2.27 10.45
CA ASN A 47 1.93 1.95 9.19
C ASN A 47 2.21 2.98 8.10
N SER A 48 1.67 2.73 6.89
CA SER A 48 1.83 3.63 5.75
C SER A 48 1.21 5.01 5.97
N ALA A 49 0.23 5.11 6.86
CA ALA A 49 -0.39 6.37 7.26
C ALA A 49 0.42 7.15 8.33
N GLY A 50 1.56 6.60 8.78
CA GLY A 50 2.41 7.21 9.82
C GLY A 50 1.88 7.01 11.25
N GLU A 51 0.92 6.11 11.46
CA GLU A 51 0.35 5.83 12.77
C GLU A 51 1.20 4.83 13.56
N ARG A 52 1.38 5.09 14.86
CA ARG A 52 2.01 4.15 15.80
C ARG A 52 0.99 3.13 16.32
N ARG A 53 1.34 1.85 16.22
CA ARG A 53 0.46 0.72 16.53
C ARG A 53 1.11 -0.24 17.50
N LEU A 54 0.55 -0.33 18.71
CA LEU A 54 1.17 -1.06 19.83
C LEU A 54 1.11 -2.58 19.63
N PHE A 55 2.25 -3.25 19.80
CA PHE A 55 2.25 -4.69 20.11
C PHE A 55 1.89 -4.92 21.57
N VAL A 56 0.67 -5.41 21.81
CA VAL A 56 0.07 -5.53 23.16
C VAL A 56 0.81 -6.48 24.10
N ASN A 57 1.62 -7.38 23.55
CA ASN A 57 2.55 -8.24 24.27
C ASN A 57 3.59 -8.86 23.31
N ALA A 58 4.66 -9.43 23.87
CA ALA A 58 5.71 -10.08 23.09
C ALA A 58 5.21 -11.26 22.22
N PRO A 59 4.30 -12.14 22.68
CA PRO A 59 3.74 -13.17 21.81
C PRO A 59 3.03 -12.63 20.56
N THR A 60 2.34 -11.48 20.68
CA THR A 60 1.73 -10.80 19.53
C THR A 60 2.80 -10.35 18.55
N PHE A 61 3.88 -9.71 19.02
CA PHE A 61 5.03 -9.35 18.19
C PHE A 61 5.62 -10.57 17.45
N TRP A 62 5.87 -11.67 18.16
CA TRP A 62 6.49 -12.88 17.58
C TRP A 62 5.59 -13.71 16.67
N SER A 63 4.29 -13.36 16.58
CA SER A 63 3.40 -13.88 15.54
C SER A 63 3.69 -13.25 14.17
N TRP A 64 4.23 -12.02 14.16
CA TRP A 64 4.60 -11.26 12.97
C TRP A 64 6.07 -11.40 12.60
N TYR A 65 6.95 -11.40 13.60
CA TYR A 65 8.39 -11.40 13.40
C TYR A 65 9.03 -12.75 13.74
N SER A 66 10.22 -12.97 13.18
CA SER A 66 11.05 -14.16 13.40
C SER A 66 12.46 -13.75 13.82
N GLY A 67 13.25 -14.72 14.31
CA GLY A 67 14.59 -14.45 14.84
C GLY A 67 14.57 -14.06 16.31
N SER A 68 15.50 -13.17 16.68
CA SER A 68 15.74 -12.67 18.02
C SER A 68 15.53 -11.17 18.08
N TRP A 69 15.45 -10.59 19.29
CA TRP A 69 15.21 -9.15 19.46
C TRP A 69 16.27 -8.27 18.78
N SER A 70 17.53 -8.73 18.69
CA SER A 70 18.60 -8.01 18.00
C SER A 70 18.43 -7.96 16.48
N ASP A 71 17.62 -8.83 15.90
CA ASP A 71 17.41 -8.90 14.45
C ASP A 71 16.30 -7.94 13.98
N GLN A 72 15.59 -7.30 14.90
CA GLN A 72 14.34 -6.59 14.60
C GLN A 72 14.51 -5.12 14.21
N ASN A 73 15.74 -4.59 14.14
CA ASN A 73 16.01 -3.20 13.76
C ASN A 73 15.09 -2.15 14.42
N ILE A 74 14.81 -2.33 15.73
CA ILE A 74 13.89 -1.46 16.47
C ILE A 74 14.56 -0.09 16.68
N LYS A 75 13.97 0.95 16.08
CA LYS A 75 14.42 2.34 16.18
C LYS A 75 14.03 2.91 17.54
N THR A 76 15.01 3.48 18.25
CA THR A 76 14.72 4.27 19.45
C THR A 76 14.52 5.71 19.05
N ILE A 77 13.32 6.25 19.28
CA ILE A 77 12.96 7.63 18.93
C ILE A 77 12.75 8.48 20.18
N THR A 78 12.78 9.80 20.02
CA THR A 78 12.53 10.76 21.10
C THR A 78 11.03 10.83 21.44
N GLN A 79 10.71 11.40 22.61
CA GLN A 79 9.31 11.62 23.01
C GLN A 79 8.56 12.49 22.00
N SER A 80 9.20 13.55 21.50
CA SER A 80 8.57 14.48 20.55
C SER A 80 8.25 13.81 19.22
N GLU A 81 9.14 12.97 18.71
CA GLU A 81 8.90 12.19 17.48
C GLU A 81 7.80 11.17 17.69
N PHE A 82 7.85 10.45 18.83
CA PHE A 82 6.82 9.49 19.19
C PHE A 82 5.44 10.15 19.27
N ASP A 83 5.31 11.31 19.91
CA ASP A 83 4.07 12.07 20.03
C ASP A 83 3.61 12.73 18.72
N GLY A 84 4.50 12.88 17.76
CA GLY A 84 4.17 13.27 16.39
C GLY A 84 3.47 12.17 15.58
N LEU A 85 3.63 10.90 15.96
CA LEU A 85 2.93 9.78 15.33
C LEU A 85 1.50 9.68 15.87
N THR A 86 0.52 9.68 14.98
CA THR A 86 -0.90 9.45 15.29
C THR A 86 -1.11 8.06 15.88
N VAL A 87 -2.07 7.91 16.79
CA VAL A 87 -2.35 6.61 17.43
C VAL A 87 -3.26 5.80 16.53
N GLY A 88 -2.73 4.71 15.97
CA GLY A 88 -3.49 3.73 15.20
C GLY A 88 -4.02 2.60 16.09
N LYS A 89 -4.71 1.63 15.48
CA LYS A 89 -5.20 0.45 16.20
C LYS A 89 -4.04 -0.42 16.69
N ASN A 90 -4.16 -0.98 17.89
CA ASN A 90 -3.13 -1.87 18.44
C ASN A 90 -2.96 -3.13 17.59
N MET A 91 -1.73 -3.59 17.38
CA MET A 91 -1.43 -4.85 16.71
C MET A 91 -2.13 -6.04 17.35
N ALA A 92 -2.72 -6.89 16.52
CA ALA A 92 -3.33 -8.15 16.89
C ALA A 92 -2.39 -9.31 16.56
N VAL A 93 -2.68 -10.49 17.11
CA VAL A 93 -1.98 -11.72 16.74
C VAL A 93 -2.20 -11.98 15.24
N ARG A 94 -1.12 -12.27 14.52
CA ARG A 94 -1.14 -12.46 13.06
C ARG A 94 -2.13 -13.57 12.67
N PRO A 95 -3.02 -13.34 11.69
CA PRO A 95 -3.91 -14.38 11.20
C PRO A 95 -3.20 -15.68 10.81
N GLY A 96 -3.84 -16.82 11.10
CA GLY A 96 -3.37 -18.17 10.75
C GLY A 96 -2.18 -18.70 11.56
N THR A 97 -1.61 -17.92 12.50
CA THR A 97 -0.35 -18.28 13.18
C THR A 97 -0.54 -18.99 14.52
N ASN A 98 -1.24 -18.33 15.45
CA ASN A 98 -1.39 -18.71 16.84
C ASN A 98 -2.87 -18.86 17.20
N LEU A 99 -3.17 -19.68 18.21
CA LEU A 99 -4.45 -19.55 18.89
C LEU A 99 -4.34 -18.46 19.94
N ILE A 100 -5.47 -17.82 20.22
CA ILE A 100 -5.56 -16.90 21.34
C ILE A 100 -6.59 -17.40 22.35
N LYS A 101 -6.40 -16.96 23.59
CA LYS A 101 -7.44 -16.86 24.61
C LYS A 101 -7.32 -15.52 25.31
N PHE A 102 -8.42 -15.05 25.88
CA PHE A 102 -8.39 -13.89 26.77
C PHE A 102 -8.13 -14.31 28.22
N GLN A 103 -7.49 -13.47 29.04
CA GLN A 103 -7.14 -13.83 30.42
C GLN A 103 -8.38 -14.18 31.28
N ASN A 104 -9.52 -13.54 31.01
CA ASN A 104 -10.81 -13.77 31.68
C ASN A 104 -11.64 -14.92 31.09
N SER A 105 -11.17 -15.63 30.07
CA SER A 105 -11.96 -16.63 29.36
C SER A 105 -11.16 -17.89 29.05
N ASN A 106 -11.84 -19.03 29.08
CA ASN A 106 -11.28 -20.31 28.64
C ASN A 106 -11.61 -20.63 27.17
N ASN A 107 -12.35 -19.75 26.49
CA ASN A 107 -12.61 -19.92 25.06
C ASN A 107 -11.30 -19.75 24.28
N LEU A 108 -11.09 -20.66 23.34
CA LEU A 108 -9.98 -20.63 22.41
C LEU A 108 -10.48 -20.09 21.07
N TYR A 109 -9.64 -19.29 20.42
CA TYR A 109 -9.94 -18.72 19.13
C TYR A 109 -8.75 -18.87 18.17
N VAL A 110 -9.04 -19.07 16.89
CA VAL A 110 -8.09 -18.80 15.82
C VAL A 110 -8.34 -17.37 15.34
N VAL A 111 -7.26 -16.64 15.06
CA VAL A 111 -7.35 -15.33 14.43
C VAL A 111 -7.31 -15.51 12.92
N ILE A 112 -8.31 -14.98 12.23
CA ILE A 112 -8.40 -14.94 10.76
C ILE A 112 -8.27 -13.48 10.28
N PRO A 113 -8.11 -13.24 8.96
CA PRO A 113 -7.94 -11.89 8.42
C PRO A 113 -9.02 -10.90 8.91
N GLY A 114 -8.61 -9.64 9.13
CA GLY A 114 -9.47 -8.58 9.69
C GLY A 114 -9.66 -8.66 11.21
N ASN A 115 -8.73 -9.30 11.94
CA ASN A 115 -8.80 -9.53 13.39
C ASN A 115 -10.08 -10.24 13.85
N LYS A 116 -10.67 -11.05 12.97
CA LYS A 116 -11.84 -11.82 13.32
C LYS A 116 -11.43 -13.08 14.08
N LEU A 117 -12.28 -13.49 15.01
CA LEU A 117 -12.05 -14.67 15.84
C LEU A 117 -13.02 -15.77 15.44
N CYS A 118 -12.47 -16.90 15.04
CA CYS A 118 -13.20 -18.14 14.88
C CYS A 118 -13.06 -18.96 16.15
N LYS A 119 -14.17 -19.39 16.74
CA LYS A 119 -14.13 -20.21 17.96
C LYS A 119 -13.48 -21.55 17.62
N ALA A 120 -12.58 -22.05 18.47
CA ALA A 120 -11.94 -23.35 18.31
C ALA A 120 -12.30 -24.28 19.46
N THR A 121 -12.77 -25.51 19.20
CA THR A 121 -13.04 -26.47 20.30
C THR A 121 -11.95 -27.53 20.45
N THR A 122 -11.28 -27.96 19.38
CA THR A 122 -10.17 -28.92 19.45
C THR A 122 -9.21 -28.75 18.27
N GLY A 123 -7.90 -28.87 18.50
CA GLY A 123 -6.97 -29.29 17.45
C GLY A 123 -6.78 -28.40 16.21
N TYR A 124 -6.23 -27.19 16.32
CA TYR A 124 -5.88 -26.38 15.13
C TYR A 124 -4.50 -26.77 14.53
N GLY A 125 -4.46 -27.86 13.75
CA GLY A 125 -3.23 -28.36 13.11
C GLY A 125 -2.17 -28.87 14.10
N ASP A 126 -0.97 -29.16 13.59
CA ASP A 126 0.15 -29.71 14.39
C ASP A 126 0.60 -28.73 15.49
N ASN A 127 0.94 -29.26 16.68
CA ASN A 127 1.53 -28.52 17.82
C ASN A 127 0.79 -27.23 18.20
N TRP A 128 -0.52 -27.18 17.96
CA TRP A 128 -1.36 -26.00 18.16
C TRP A 128 -1.35 -25.48 19.61
N ARG A 129 -1.24 -26.39 20.58
CA ARG A 129 -1.15 -26.04 22.01
C ARG A 129 0.09 -25.22 22.33
N ASP A 130 1.19 -25.50 21.66
CA ASP A 130 2.46 -24.78 21.84
C ASP A 130 2.41 -23.37 21.23
N ARG A 131 1.36 -23.10 20.42
CA ARG A 131 1.09 -21.81 19.78
C ARG A 131 0.01 -21.01 20.49
N LEU A 132 -0.43 -21.40 21.69
CA LEU A 132 -1.44 -20.66 22.44
C LEU A 132 -0.88 -19.36 23.03
N VAL A 133 -1.48 -18.23 22.65
CA VAL A 133 -1.20 -16.90 23.16
C VAL A 133 -2.31 -16.47 24.11
N THR A 134 -1.95 -15.85 25.24
CA THR A 134 -2.92 -15.24 26.15
C THR A 134 -2.92 -13.72 25.95
N ILE A 135 -4.09 -13.16 25.65
CA ILE A 135 -4.32 -11.72 25.45
C ILE A 135 -4.96 -11.14 26.71
N GLN A 136 -4.47 -9.98 27.14
CA GLN A 136 -5.00 -9.26 28.29
C GLN A 136 -6.39 -8.70 27.97
N ASN A 137 -7.30 -8.72 28.95
CA ASN A 137 -8.72 -8.36 28.74
C ASN A 137 -8.91 -6.93 28.20
N SER A 138 -7.98 -6.02 28.52
CA SER A 138 -7.97 -4.64 28.02
C SER A 138 -7.87 -4.54 26.49
N PHE A 139 -7.45 -5.62 25.82
CA PHE A 139 -7.24 -5.67 24.38
C PHE A 139 -8.26 -6.55 23.64
N GLU A 140 -9.36 -6.95 24.30
CA GLU A 140 -10.45 -7.70 23.66
C GLU A 140 -11.04 -6.95 22.46
N ASN A 141 -11.19 -5.63 22.59
CA ASN A 141 -11.74 -4.77 21.53
C ASN A 141 -10.83 -4.64 20.29
N ASN A 142 -9.61 -5.20 20.32
CA ASN A 142 -8.79 -5.30 19.11
C ASN A 142 -9.33 -6.38 18.15
N TYR A 143 -10.29 -7.20 18.58
CA TYR A 143 -10.81 -8.35 17.86
C TYR A 143 -12.33 -8.30 17.75
N THR A 144 -12.85 -8.94 16.69
CA THR A 144 -14.29 -9.15 16.52
C THR A 144 -14.59 -10.64 16.44
N VAL A 145 -15.47 -11.15 17.31
CA VAL A 145 -15.86 -12.57 17.23
C VAL A 145 -16.79 -12.78 16.04
N ASP A 146 -16.40 -13.68 15.13
CA ASP A 146 -17.30 -14.16 14.09
C ASP A 146 -18.08 -15.35 14.64
N ILE A 147 -19.35 -15.11 14.97
CA ILE A 147 -20.23 -16.12 15.57
C ILE A 147 -20.54 -17.29 14.64
N ASN A 148 -20.38 -17.09 13.33
CA ASN A 148 -20.63 -18.11 12.32
C ASN A 148 -19.37 -18.91 11.99
N CYS A 149 -18.20 -18.51 12.50
CA CYS A 149 -16.94 -19.17 12.24
C CYS A 149 -16.54 -20.13 13.37
N HIS A 150 -16.31 -21.38 13.00
CA HIS A 150 -15.87 -22.43 13.90
C HIS A 150 -14.74 -23.24 13.28
N VAL A 151 -13.78 -23.68 14.10
CA VAL A 151 -12.63 -24.50 13.67
C VAL A 151 -12.43 -25.66 14.65
N ASP A 152 -12.65 -26.87 14.18
CA ASP A 152 -12.45 -28.12 14.91
C ASP A 152 -11.41 -29.05 14.27
N ALA A 153 -11.07 -30.12 14.99
CA ALA A 153 -10.13 -31.12 14.51
C ALA A 153 -10.67 -31.82 13.25
N GLY A 154 -9.95 -31.69 12.14
CA GLY A 154 -10.34 -32.27 10.85
C GLY A 154 -11.17 -31.34 9.96
N ASP A 155 -11.54 -30.15 10.44
CA ASP A 155 -12.10 -29.10 9.60
C ASP A 155 -11.06 -28.59 8.60
N LYS A 156 -11.56 -27.88 7.59
CA LYS A 156 -10.69 -27.05 6.75
C LYS A 156 -9.90 -26.10 7.64
N LEU A 157 -8.61 -25.96 7.34
CA LEU A 157 -7.82 -24.89 7.94
C LEU A 157 -8.50 -23.54 7.65
N PRO A 158 -8.55 -22.62 8.64
CA PRO A 158 -9.18 -21.32 8.49
C PRO A 158 -8.37 -20.41 7.58
N ASP A 159 -9.02 -19.35 7.11
CA ASP A 159 -8.39 -18.30 6.32
C ASP A 159 -7.19 -17.68 7.06
N GLY A 160 -6.17 -17.28 6.30
CA GLY A 160 -4.89 -16.80 6.82
C GLY A 160 -3.84 -17.90 7.04
N THR A 161 -4.23 -19.17 6.97
CA THR A 161 -3.32 -20.30 7.21
C THR A 161 -2.37 -20.51 6.04
N VAL A 162 -1.08 -20.72 6.33
CA VAL A 162 -0.14 -21.26 5.35
C VAL A 162 0.08 -22.74 5.60
N PHE A 163 -0.01 -23.53 4.54
CA PHE A 163 0.17 -24.97 4.63
C PHE A 163 0.91 -25.57 3.44
N ARG A 164 1.25 -26.85 3.54
CA ARG A 164 1.72 -27.67 2.42
C ARG A 164 1.10 -29.07 2.46
N ILE A 165 0.88 -29.63 1.27
CA ILE A 165 0.33 -30.98 1.11
C ILE A 165 1.36 -32.04 1.49
N SER A 166 2.61 -31.86 1.09
CA SER A 166 3.75 -32.74 1.40
C SER A 166 4.96 -31.93 1.86
N SER A 167 5.88 -32.58 2.56
CA SER A 167 7.05 -31.94 3.18
C SER A 167 8.35 -32.63 2.77
N PRO A 168 9.23 -32.00 1.97
CA PRO A 168 9.11 -30.66 1.36
C PRO A 168 8.08 -30.64 0.22
N GLY A 169 7.56 -29.46 -0.12
CA GLY A 169 6.54 -29.30 -1.16
C GLY A 169 6.02 -27.86 -1.27
N GLN A 170 5.17 -27.62 -2.26
CA GLN A 170 4.51 -26.34 -2.54
C GLN A 170 3.78 -25.78 -1.31
N LEU A 171 3.94 -24.48 -1.08
CA LEU A 171 3.23 -23.75 -0.04
C LEU A 171 1.94 -23.14 -0.59
N PHE A 172 0.91 -23.14 0.24
CA PHE A 172 -0.42 -22.63 -0.09
C PHE A 172 -0.88 -21.69 1.02
N TYR A 173 -1.59 -20.63 0.65
CA TYR A 173 -2.28 -19.71 1.54
C TYR A 173 -3.79 -19.97 1.47
N VAL A 174 -4.45 -20.06 2.62
CA VAL A 174 -5.92 -20.22 2.67
C VAL A 174 -6.59 -18.86 2.65
N GLU A 175 -7.45 -18.64 1.65
CA GLU A 175 -8.28 -17.44 1.53
C GLU A 175 -9.67 -17.81 1.01
N ASN A 176 -10.71 -17.31 1.67
CA ASN A 176 -12.10 -17.61 1.34
C ASN A 176 -12.36 -19.13 1.23
N GLY A 177 -11.70 -19.93 2.07
CA GLY A 177 -11.79 -21.40 2.06
C GLY A 177 -11.15 -22.11 0.85
N LYS A 178 -10.41 -21.39 -0.01
CA LYS A 178 -9.63 -21.93 -1.13
C LYS A 178 -8.12 -21.87 -0.85
N ALA A 179 -7.35 -22.72 -1.52
CA ALA A 179 -5.90 -22.75 -1.40
C ALA A 179 -5.24 -22.02 -2.57
N ARG A 180 -4.68 -20.84 -2.30
CA ARG A 180 -3.91 -20.04 -3.25
C ARG A 180 -2.45 -20.49 -3.23
N ILE A 181 -1.83 -20.62 -4.40
CA ILE A 181 -0.41 -21.01 -4.50
C ILE A 181 0.47 -19.84 -4.02
N ILE A 182 1.39 -20.08 -3.09
CA ILE A 182 2.44 -19.10 -2.76
C ILE A 182 3.59 -19.31 -3.73
N GLN A 183 3.86 -18.33 -4.58
CA GLN A 183 4.92 -18.42 -5.57
C GLN A 183 6.29 -18.35 -4.87
N ASP A 184 7.08 -19.40 -5.09
CA ASP A 184 8.48 -19.48 -4.65
C ASP A 184 9.38 -19.16 -5.85
N THR A 185 9.91 -17.94 -5.87
CA THR A 185 10.88 -17.49 -6.87
C THR A 185 12.17 -17.13 -6.15
N ILE A 186 13.30 -17.67 -6.63
CA ILE A 186 14.62 -17.39 -6.05
C ILE A 186 14.88 -15.88 -6.05
N GLY A 187 14.98 -15.30 -4.84
CA GLY A 187 15.25 -13.87 -4.65
C GLY A 187 14.01 -12.96 -4.60
N ASP A 188 12.80 -13.51 -4.80
CA ASP A 188 11.54 -12.74 -4.85
C ASP A 188 10.36 -13.50 -4.22
N ASP A 189 10.66 -14.29 -3.19
CA ASP A 189 9.74 -15.24 -2.56
C ASP A 189 8.56 -14.50 -1.89
N ALA A 190 7.35 -14.74 -2.42
CA ALA A 190 6.11 -14.23 -1.87
C ALA A 190 5.94 -14.63 -0.41
N PHE A 191 6.53 -15.75 0.02
CA PHE A 191 6.54 -16.17 1.40
C PHE A 191 7.20 -15.13 2.32
N ILE A 192 8.37 -14.64 1.91
CA ILE A 192 9.18 -13.66 2.66
C ILE A 192 8.55 -12.27 2.59
N LYS A 193 8.10 -11.84 1.41
CA LYS A 193 7.42 -10.54 1.22
C LYS A 193 6.23 -10.38 2.16
N ASN A 194 5.51 -11.47 2.42
CA ASN A 194 4.35 -11.52 3.31
C ASN A 194 4.72 -11.86 4.77
N ARG A 195 6.00 -11.89 5.13
CA ARG A 195 6.49 -12.22 6.48
C ARG A 195 5.91 -13.53 7.02
N PHE A 196 5.58 -14.48 6.14
CA PHE A 196 5.17 -15.80 6.59
C PHE A 196 6.36 -16.49 7.26
N GLN A 197 6.06 -17.42 8.18
CA GLN A 197 7.10 -18.05 8.98
C GLN A 197 6.95 -19.56 8.91
N HIS A 198 8.05 -20.26 8.60
CA HIS A 198 8.04 -21.72 8.50
C HIS A 198 7.58 -22.43 9.79
N LYS A 199 7.76 -21.79 10.95
CA LYS A 199 7.30 -22.30 12.24
C LYS A 199 5.77 -22.41 12.36
N PHE A 200 5.03 -21.67 11.54
CA PHE A 200 3.56 -21.68 11.51
C PHE A 200 2.96 -22.47 10.35
N VAL A 201 3.80 -22.98 9.44
CA VAL A 201 3.34 -23.74 8.28
C VAL A 201 2.78 -25.09 8.75
N VAL A 202 1.50 -25.33 8.44
CA VAL A 202 0.85 -26.63 8.67
C VAL A 202 1.33 -27.62 7.61
N LYS A 203 1.74 -28.81 8.02
CA LYS A 203 2.41 -29.80 7.16
C LYS A 203 1.48 -30.99 6.91
N ASN A 204 1.73 -31.70 5.81
CA ASN A 204 1.06 -32.96 5.48
C ASN A 204 -0.48 -32.82 5.38
N VAL A 205 -0.96 -31.68 4.87
CA VAL A 205 -2.40 -31.41 4.74
C VAL A 205 -2.97 -32.22 3.57
N PRO A 206 -4.06 -32.98 3.75
CA PRO A 206 -4.67 -33.72 2.64
C PRO A 206 -5.09 -32.78 1.51
N GLN A 207 -4.69 -33.07 0.26
CA GLN A 207 -5.08 -32.26 -0.90
C GLN A 207 -6.61 -32.14 -1.03
N SER A 208 -7.36 -33.18 -0.64
CA SER A 208 -8.82 -33.19 -0.67
C SER A 208 -9.49 -32.17 0.26
N MET A 209 -8.73 -31.53 1.17
CA MET A 209 -9.25 -30.52 2.09
C MET A 209 -9.55 -29.19 1.39
N PHE A 210 -8.87 -28.90 0.27
CA PHE A 210 -8.97 -27.61 -0.41
C PHE A 210 -9.12 -27.72 -1.93
N GLU A 211 -9.92 -26.82 -2.49
CA GLU A 211 -9.85 -26.49 -3.91
C GLU A 211 -8.65 -25.56 -4.14
N ILE A 212 -7.78 -25.90 -5.10
CA ILE A 212 -6.60 -25.08 -5.42
C ILE A 212 -7.02 -23.99 -6.42
N ASP A 213 -6.82 -22.73 -6.04
CA ASP A 213 -6.99 -21.59 -6.92
C ASP A 213 -5.67 -21.31 -7.66
N ILE A 214 -5.62 -21.76 -8.91
CA ILE A 214 -4.46 -21.57 -9.79
C ILE A 214 -4.46 -20.22 -10.50
N GLN A 215 -5.58 -19.49 -10.49
CA GLN A 215 -5.72 -18.20 -11.17
C GLN A 215 -5.35 -17.04 -10.25
N ASN A 216 -5.54 -17.22 -8.94
CA ASN A 216 -5.24 -16.21 -7.93
C ASN A 216 -4.09 -16.67 -7.00
N THR A 217 -2.85 -16.57 -7.47
CA THR A 217 -1.66 -16.94 -6.69
C THR A 217 -1.16 -15.79 -5.82
N VAL A 218 -0.51 -16.10 -4.69
CA VAL A 218 0.24 -15.13 -3.88
C VAL A 218 1.63 -14.96 -4.49
N ALA A 219 1.83 -13.91 -5.27
CA ALA A 219 3.08 -13.62 -5.98
C ALA A 219 3.88 -12.45 -5.36
N ASN A 220 3.19 -11.51 -4.71
CA ASN A 220 3.77 -10.30 -4.14
C ASN A 220 3.37 -10.12 -2.68
N LYS A 221 3.86 -9.04 -2.05
CA LYS A 221 3.37 -8.60 -0.74
C LYS A 221 1.86 -8.36 -0.87
N GLU A 222 1.06 -9.03 -0.05
CA GLU A 222 -0.38 -8.89 -0.07
C GLU A 222 -0.85 -8.05 1.11
N PHE A 223 -1.78 -7.17 0.78
CA PHE A 223 -2.25 -6.08 1.62
C PHE A 223 -3.02 -6.55 2.87
N TRP A 224 -3.45 -7.82 2.91
CA TRP A 224 -4.16 -8.44 4.04
C TRP A 224 -3.24 -8.81 5.21
N ILE A 225 -1.94 -8.58 5.06
CA ILE A 225 -0.87 -8.94 6.01
C ILE A 225 -0.13 -7.70 6.55
N ASP A 226 -0.43 -6.50 6.05
CA ASP A 226 -0.20 -5.30 6.83
C ASP A 226 -1.52 -4.93 7.47
N ASP A 227 -1.55 -5.05 8.79
CA ASP A 227 -2.16 -4.03 9.62
C ASP A 227 -3.69 -3.84 9.59
N ILE A 228 -4.26 -3.65 10.78
CA ILE A 228 -5.65 -3.43 11.18
C ILE A 228 -6.29 -2.16 10.58
N ASP A 229 -5.74 -1.64 9.51
CA ASP A 229 -6.39 -0.60 8.74
C ASP A 229 -6.93 -1.31 7.53
N ASN A 230 -8.19 -1.72 7.60
CA ASN A 230 -9.18 -1.47 6.54
C ASN A 230 -8.58 -1.21 5.15
N ASN A 231 -7.78 -2.15 4.69
CA ASN A 231 -7.05 -2.07 3.44
C ASN A 231 -7.82 -2.86 2.37
N SER A 232 -8.76 -3.69 2.81
CA SER A 232 -9.99 -3.94 2.07
C SER A 232 -10.92 -2.72 1.97
N ASP A 233 -10.61 -1.57 2.57
CA ASP A 233 -11.45 -0.36 2.56
C ASP A 233 -10.87 0.67 1.58
N ILE A 234 -9.66 1.23 1.75
CA ILE A 234 -9.18 2.35 0.88
C ILE A 234 -9.26 2.06 -0.63
N PHE A 235 -8.70 0.94 -1.10
CA PHE A 235 -8.80 0.59 -2.54
C PHE A 235 -10.22 0.19 -2.93
N SER A 236 -11.02 -0.37 -2.01
CA SER A 236 -12.44 -0.67 -2.25
C SER A 236 -13.33 0.58 -2.22
N GLU A 237 -12.97 1.59 -1.43
CA GLU A 237 -13.62 2.89 -1.27
C GLU A 237 -13.33 3.70 -2.52
N ALA A 238 -12.07 3.81 -2.93
CA ALA A 238 -11.69 4.50 -4.16
C ALA A 238 -12.25 3.80 -5.40
N TYR A 239 -12.11 2.47 -5.51
CA TYR A 239 -12.77 1.73 -6.58
C TYR A 239 -14.30 1.79 -6.46
N GLY A 240 -14.83 1.95 -5.24
CA GLY A 240 -16.24 2.20 -4.97
C GLY A 240 -16.70 3.56 -5.52
N SER A 241 -15.91 4.61 -5.32
CA SER A 241 -16.10 5.93 -5.94
C SER A 241 -16.08 5.83 -7.47
N PHE A 242 -15.13 5.09 -8.05
CA PHE A 242 -15.08 4.84 -9.49
C PHE A 242 -16.30 4.05 -9.98
N SER A 243 -16.73 3.02 -9.24
CA SER A 243 -17.93 2.24 -9.56
C SER A 243 -19.20 3.11 -9.51
N LEU A 244 -19.29 4.02 -8.54
CA LEU A 244 -20.38 4.99 -8.46
C LEU A 244 -20.31 6.01 -9.61
N TYR A 245 -19.10 6.46 -9.98
CA TYR A 245 -18.87 7.34 -11.13
C TYR A 245 -19.40 6.70 -12.42
N LEU A 246 -19.08 5.42 -12.66
CA LEU A 246 -19.64 4.63 -13.78
C LEU A 246 -21.17 4.54 -13.76
N GLN A 247 -21.78 4.38 -12.58
CA GLN A 247 -23.25 4.38 -12.44
C GLN A 247 -23.83 5.76 -12.76
N CYS A 248 -23.16 6.82 -12.35
CA CYS A 248 -23.60 8.19 -12.61
C CYS A 248 -23.47 8.58 -14.08
N LEU A 249 -22.45 8.09 -14.80
CA LEU A 249 -22.38 8.16 -16.26
C LEU A 249 -23.59 7.47 -16.92
N LYS A 250 -23.87 6.21 -16.55
CA LYS A 250 -25.02 5.43 -17.05
C LYS A 250 -26.37 6.11 -16.81
N ASN A 251 -26.50 6.81 -15.70
CA ASN A 251 -27.74 7.49 -15.31
C ASN A 251 -27.78 8.96 -15.78
N TYR A 252 -26.74 9.44 -16.44
CA TYR A 252 -26.57 10.84 -16.84
C TYR A 252 -26.70 11.83 -15.65
N ASP A 253 -26.28 11.41 -14.45
CA ASP A 253 -26.37 12.21 -13.22
C ASP A 253 -25.18 13.16 -13.09
N LYS A 254 -25.34 14.37 -13.65
CA LYS A 254 -24.33 15.44 -13.61
C LYS A 254 -23.96 15.88 -12.20
N THR A 255 -24.87 15.78 -11.23
CA THR A 255 -24.59 16.22 -9.85
C THR A 255 -23.69 15.22 -9.15
N CYS A 256 -23.99 13.93 -9.30
CA CYS A 256 -23.14 12.87 -8.81
C CYS A 256 -21.74 12.90 -9.45
N LEU A 257 -21.65 13.09 -10.77
CA LEU A 257 -20.37 13.17 -11.48
C LEU A 257 -19.48 14.29 -10.94
N ARG A 258 -20.05 15.47 -10.64
CA ARG A 258 -19.33 16.58 -10.01
C ARG A 258 -18.85 16.29 -8.58
N ASP A 259 -19.61 15.50 -7.80
CA ASP A 259 -19.19 15.12 -6.44
C ASP A 259 -18.01 14.13 -6.46
N LEU A 260 -17.91 13.32 -7.51
CA LEU A 260 -16.93 12.25 -7.64
C LEU A 260 -15.68 12.61 -8.43
N ALA A 261 -15.71 13.71 -9.21
CA ALA A 261 -14.55 14.27 -9.86
C ALA A 261 -13.79 15.21 -8.92
N ALA A 262 -12.47 15.14 -8.95
CA ALA A 262 -11.59 16.01 -8.18
C ALA A 262 -11.76 17.48 -8.58
N LYS A 263 -11.66 18.41 -7.62
CA LYS A 263 -11.82 19.84 -7.88
C LYS A 263 -10.83 20.35 -8.92
N ALA A 264 -9.60 19.86 -8.87
CA ALA A 264 -8.54 20.22 -9.80
C ALA A 264 -8.87 19.87 -11.28
N SER A 265 -9.73 18.88 -11.53
CA SER A 265 -10.17 18.48 -12.87
C SER A 265 -11.55 19.03 -13.26
N LEU A 266 -12.21 19.82 -12.39
CA LEU A 266 -13.61 20.23 -12.59
C LEU A 266 -13.84 21.25 -13.70
N ASP A 267 -12.88 22.10 -14.05
CA ASP A 267 -13.16 23.22 -14.98
C ASP A 267 -13.44 22.74 -16.41
N GLU A 268 -12.58 21.87 -16.95
CA GLU A 268 -12.79 21.22 -18.25
C GLU A 268 -13.98 20.26 -18.19
N PHE A 269 -14.05 19.46 -17.11
CA PHE A 269 -15.12 18.50 -16.89
C PHE A 269 -16.52 19.13 -16.82
N ASN A 270 -16.68 20.28 -16.15
CA ASN A 270 -17.95 20.99 -16.08
C ASN A 270 -18.43 21.47 -17.45
N THR A 271 -17.50 21.87 -18.31
CA THR A 271 -17.82 22.30 -19.68
C THR A 271 -18.39 21.13 -20.48
N GLU A 272 -17.85 19.93 -20.33
CA GLU A 272 -18.36 18.72 -20.96
C GLU A 272 -19.73 18.30 -20.40
N LEU A 273 -19.87 18.33 -19.07
CA LEU A 273 -21.13 18.01 -18.38
C LEU A 273 -22.26 18.93 -18.83
N ASP A 274 -22.01 20.23 -19.01
CA ASP A 274 -23.02 21.20 -19.42
C ASP A 274 -23.23 21.27 -20.94
N SER A 275 -22.47 20.49 -21.72
CA SER A 275 -22.62 20.43 -23.17
C SER A 275 -23.97 19.86 -23.60
N VAL A 276 -24.44 20.31 -24.78
CA VAL A 276 -25.67 19.79 -25.41
C VAL A 276 -25.57 18.30 -25.79
N ASN A 277 -24.35 17.77 -25.90
CA ASN A 277 -24.07 16.39 -26.29
C ASN A 277 -23.71 15.49 -25.10
N PHE A 278 -23.91 15.95 -23.86
CA PHE A 278 -23.48 15.24 -22.66
C PHE A 278 -23.87 13.75 -22.63
N GLN A 279 -25.08 13.38 -23.06
CA GLN A 279 -25.49 11.96 -23.07
C GLN A 279 -24.59 11.10 -23.97
N GLN A 280 -24.22 11.59 -25.15
CA GLN A 280 -23.33 10.87 -26.06
C GLN A 280 -21.91 10.76 -25.50
N LEU A 281 -21.44 11.82 -24.83
CA LEU A 281 -20.14 11.83 -24.15
C LEU A 281 -20.13 10.84 -22.98
N ALA A 282 -21.16 10.84 -22.15
CA ALA A 282 -21.30 9.93 -21.02
C ALA A 282 -21.40 8.46 -21.45
N ASP A 283 -22.13 8.17 -22.53
CA ASP A 283 -22.21 6.82 -23.11
C ASP A 283 -20.84 6.34 -23.62
N PHE A 284 -20.12 7.23 -24.31
CA PHE A 284 -18.78 6.94 -24.80
C PHE A 284 -17.80 6.69 -23.66
N GLU A 285 -17.74 7.60 -22.68
CA GLU A 285 -16.87 7.48 -21.51
C GLU A 285 -17.19 6.22 -20.71
N TYR A 286 -18.48 5.93 -20.46
CA TYR A 286 -18.88 4.69 -19.80
C TYR A 286 -18.38 3.46 -20.57
N SER A 287 -18.50 3.45 -21.90
CA SER A 287 -18.05 2.33 -22.72
C SER A 287 -16.53 2.09 -22.64
N VAL A 288 -15.75 3.16 -22.50
CA VAL A 288 -14.29 3.11 -22.37
C VAL A 288 -13.86 2.70 -20.96
N LEU A 289 -14.56 3.18 -19.93
CA LEU A 289 -14.16 2.97 -18.53
C LEU A 289 -14.71 1.68 -17.91
N ASN A 290 -15.85 1.17 -18.38
CA ASN A 290 -16.48 -0.03 -17.78
C ASN A 290 -15.65 -1.33 -17.93
N VAL A 291 -14.57 -1.31 -18.70
CA VAL A 291 -13.64 -2.44 -18.82
C VAL A 291 -12.56 -2.46 -17.72
N TYR A 292 -12.53 -1.46 -16.84
CA TYR A 292 -11.55 -1.31 -15.76
C TYR A 292 -12.04 -2.10 -14.53
N GLU A 293 -11.88 -3.42 -14.55
CA GLU A 293 -12.30 -4.27 -13.45
C GLU A 293 -11.34 -4.16 -12.26
N LYS A 294 -11.88 -4.18 -11.03
CA LYS A 294 -11.09 -4.06 -9.79
C LYS A 294 -9.92 -5.03 -9.71
N SER A 295 -10.15 -6.27 -10.14
CA SER A 295 -9.16 -7.35 -10.13
C SER A 295 -7.96 -7.10 -11.02
N MET A 296 -8.03 -6.15 -11.95
CA MET A 296 -6.91 -5.80 -12.83
C MET A 296 -5.82 -5.01 -12.10
N PHE A 297 -6.20 -4.25 -11.07
CA PHE A 297 -5.29 -3.31 -10.38
C PHE A 297 -4.53 -3.99 -9.24
N VAL A 298 -3.40 -4.56 -9.59
CA VAL A 298 -2.54 -5.33 -8.68
C VAL A 298 -1.32 -4.54 -8.20
N ASN A 299 -1.01 -3.39 -8.83
CA ASN A 299 0.12 -2.53 -8.50
C ASN A 299 -0.42 -1.17 -8.04
N ASN A 300 -0.64 -1.01 -6.73
CA ASN A 300 -1.30 0.18 -6.18
C ASN A 300 -0.40 0.91 -5.19
N TRP A 301 -0.44 2.24 -5.20
CA TRP A 301 0.31 3.11 -4.30
C TRP A 301 -0.62 4.17 -3.76
N PHE A 302 -0.54 4.47 -2.46
CA PHE A 302 -1.36 5.51 -1.83
C PHE A 302 -0.65 6.16 -0.65
N ASP A 303 -1.17 7.30 -0.25
CA ASP A 303 -0.97 7.91 1.06
C ASP A 303 -2.32 8.44 1.58
N ASN A 304 -2.28 9.42 2.50
CA ASN A 304 -3.49 9.98 3.10
C ASN A 304 -4.32 10.87 2.16
N HIS A 305 -3.77 11.36 1.05
CA HIS A 305 -4.43 12.31 0.15
C HIS A 305 -4.38 11.95 -1.34
N GLN A 306 -3.57 11.00 -1.78
CA GLN A 306 -3.53 10.54 -3.18
C GLN A 306 -3.43 9.02 -3.30
N LEU A 307 -3.84 8.50 -4.45
CA LEU A 307 -3.90 7.08 -4.74
C LEU A 307 -3.74 6.83 -6.26
N ILE A 308 -2.91 5.86 -6.60
CA ILE A 308 -2.73 5.32 -7.95
C ILE A 308 -2.99 3.82 -7.91
N MET A 309 -3.80 3.35 -8.85
CA MET A 309 -4.10 1.95 -9.06
C MET A 309 -3.67 1.56 -10.48
N ASN A 310 -2.60 0.78 -10.61
CA ASN A 310 -2.10 0.32 -11.90
C ASN A 310 -2.38 -1.18 -12.10
N ALA A 311 -2.79 -1.51 -13.33
CA ALA A 311 -2.84 -2.88 -13.78
C ALA A 311 -1.45 -3.40 -14.17
N ASP A 312 -1.30 -4.72 -14.23
CA ASP A 312 -0.11 -5.30 -14.84
C ASP A 312 0.01 -4.87 -16.30
N VAL A 313 1.26 -4.63 -16.71
CA VAL A 313 1.60 -4.32 -18.09
C VAL A 313 1.27 -5.54 -18.96
N GLN A 314 0.30 -5.37 -19.86
CA GLN A 314 -0.09 -6.35 -20.85
C GLN A 314 0.79 -6.21 -22.09
N LYS A 315 1.30 -7.33 -22.60
CA LYS A 315 2.06 -7.39 -23.85
C LYS A 315 1.28 -8.20 -24.87
N ASP A 316 0.87 -7.53 -25.95
CA ASP A 316 0.22 -8.15 -27.09
C ASP A 316 1.16 -8.18 -28.31
N ILE A 317 1.10 -9.28 -29.06
CA ILE A 317 1.85 -9.43 -30.32
C ILE A 317 0.84 -9.70 -31.43
N ALA A 318 0.75 -8.79 -32.39
CA ALA A 318 -0.10 -8.92 -33.57
C ALA A 318 0.68 -8.46 -34.80
N ASP A 319 0.68 -9.27 -35.86
CA ASP A 319 1.32 -8.95 -37.16
C ASP A 319 2.77 -8.43 -37.03
N ASP A 320 3.60 -9.12 -36.25
CA ASP A 320 5.00 -8.77 -35.92
C ASP A 320 5.19 -7.40 -35.21
N GLN A 321 4.10 -6.82 -34.69
CA GLN A 321 4.15 -5.65 -33.84
C GLN A 321 3.90 -6.00 -32.39
N VAL A 322 4.73 -5.44 -31.51
CA VAL A 322 4.57 -5.53 -30.07
C VAL A 322 3.82 -4.30 -29.58
N THR A 323 2.74 -4.52 -28.84
CA THR A 323 2.02 -3.46 -28.13
C THR A 323 2.07 -3.74 -26.65
N TYR A 324 2.51 -2.77 -25.88
CA TYR A 324 2.44 -2.76 -24.42
C TYR A 324 1.28 -1.87 -23.98
N LYS A 325 0.50 -2.34 -23.01
CA LYS A 325 -0.63 -1.62 -22.46
C LYS A 325 -0.60 -1.68 -20.94
N MET A 326 -0.71 -0.51 -20.30
CA MET A 326 -0.90 -0.39 -18.86
C MET A 326 -2.15 0.45 -18.60
N ARG A 327 -3.01 -0.02 -17.70
CA ARG A 327 -4.19 0.73 -17.25
C ARG A 327 -3.93 1.34 -15.90
N SER A 328 -4.42 2.56 -15.69
CA SER A 328 -4.31 3.27 -14.43
C SER A 328 -5.64 3.93 -14.03
N LEU A 329 -5.96 3.90 -12.74
CA LEU A 329 -6.91 4.81 -12.11
C LEU A 329 -6.16 5.66 -11.09
N LYS A 330 -6.42 6.96 -11.08
CA LYS A 330 -5.81 7.90 -10.15
C LYS A 330 -6.88 8.66 -9.37
N PHE A 331 -6.62 8.89 -8.09
CA PHE A 331 -7.54 9.55 -7.17
C PHE A 331 -6.81 10.53 -6.26
N ILE A 332 -7.53 11.55 -5.84
CA ILE A 332 -7.16 12.40 -4.71
C ILE A 332 -8.26 12.40 -3.66
N LYS A 333 -7.91 12.67 -2.41
CA LYS A 333 -8.84 12.69 -1.29
C LYS A 333 -9.27 14.12 -0.99
N GLU A 334 -10.54 14.42 -1.23
CA GLU A 334 -11.16 15.71 -0.91
C GLU A 334 -12.34 15.49 0.04
N ASP A 335 -12.46 16.31 1.09
CA ASP A 335 -13.53 16.19 2.09
C ASP A 335 -13.70 14.76 2.66
N ASN A 336 -12.57 14.07 2.87
CA ASN A 336 -12.47 12.66 3.26
C ASN A 336 -13.08 11.64 2.27
N LYS A 337 -13.35 12.03 1.02
CA LYS A 337 -13.81 11.14 -0.05
C LYS A 337 -12.73 11.00 -1.13
N TRP A 338 -12.55 9.79 -1.64
CA TRP A 338 -11.74 9.56 -2.83
C TRP A 338 -12.48 10.04 -4.08
N LYS A 339 -11.87 10.96 -4.82
CA LYS A 339 -12.38 11.52 -6.05
C LYS A 339 -11.46 11.18 -7.21
N LEU A 340 -12.06 10.84 -8.34
CA LEU A 340 -11.33 10.44 -9.54
C LEU A 340 -10.70 11.70 -10.16
N ILE A 341 -9.38 11.65 -10.38
CA ILE A 341 -8.70 12.65 -11.23
C ILE A 341 -8.57 12.16 -12.66
N GLY A 342 -8.46 10.84 -12.87
CA GLY A 342 -8.38 10.29 -14.20
C GLY A 342 -8.30 8.77 -14.25
N ALA A 343 -8.64 8.26 -15.43
CA ALA A 343 -8.46 6.87 -15.83
C ALA A 343 -7.72 6.88 -17.17
N SER A 344 -6.66 6.10 -17.30
CA SER A 344 -5.81 6.13 -18.49
C SER A 344 -5.37 4.75 -18.95
N ASP A 345 -5.30 4.58 -20.27
CA ASP A 345 -4.60 3.49 -20.94
C ASP A 345 -3.30 4.06 -21.52
N ILE A 346 -2.15 3.69 -20.97
CA ILE A 346 -0.86 3.93 -21.63
C ILE A 346 -0.66 2.80 -22.63
N ILE A 347 -0.64 3.13 -23.93
CA ILE A 347 -0.47 2.16 -25.02
C ILE A 347 0.79 2.55 -25.81
N ILE A 348 1.79 1.66 -25.80
CA ILE A 348 3.03 1.81 -26.55
C ILE A 348 3.09 0.71 -27.60
N GLY A 349 3.03 1.07 -28.87
CA GLY A 349 3.19 0.16 -30.00
C GLY A 349 4.10 0.76 -31.07
N TRP A 350 4.37 0.00 -32.14
CA TRP A 350 5.17 0.47 -33.29
C TRP A 350 6.68 0.67 -33.00
N PHE A 351 7.18 0.15 -31.88
CA PHE A 351 8.60 0.16 -31.50
C PHE A 351 9.15 -1.26 -31.38
N THR A 352 10.47 -1.39 -31.29
CA THR A 352 11.06 -2.69 -30.90
C THR A 352 10.66 -3.06 -29.48
N ASP A 353 10.73 -4.35 -29.13
CA ASP A 353 10.33 -4.84 -27.81
C ASP A 353 11.06 -4.10 -26.67
N ILE A 354 12.36 -3.86 -26.83
CA ILE A 354 13.20 -3.18 -25.83
C ILE A 354 12.82 -1.69 -25.71
N GLU A 355 12.61 -1.01 -26.84
CA GLU A 355 12.20 0.40 -26.84
C GLU A 355 10.80 0.58 -26.25
N ALA A 356 9.89 -0.35 -26.51
CA ALA A 356 8.54 -0.29 -25.96
C ALA A 356 8.54 -0.53 -24.44
N GLN A 357 9.38 -1.46 -23.95
CA GLN A 357 9.60 -1.67 -22.52
C GLN A 357 10.19 -0.44 -21.83
N ASP A 358 11.14 0.25 -22.46
CA ASP A 358 11.73 1.46 -21.90
C ASP A 358 10.70 2.59 -21.79
N ARG A 359 9.81 2.72 -22.78
CA ARG A 359 8.79 3.78 -22.84
C ARG A 359 7.64 3.61 -21.87
N ILE A 360 7.32 2.37 -21.49
CA ILE A 360 6.24 2.06 -20.54
C ILE A 360 6.74 1.90 -19.10
N ARG A 361 8.07 1.95 -18.90
CA ARG A 361 8.68 1.90 -17.57
C ARG A 361 8.30 3.15 -16.77
N ASP A 362 7.96 2.91 -15.51
CA ASP A 362 7.66 3.90 -14.48
C ASP A 362 8.40 3.39 -13.23
N THR A 363 9.61 3.90 -13.02
CA THR A 363 10.59 3.32 -12.09
C THR A 363 10.27 3.68 -10.64
N ASP A 364 9.88 4.91 -10.36
CA ASP A 364 9.50 5.41 -9.03
C ASP A 364 7.99 5.21 -8.71
N LYS A 365 7.20 4.83 -9.71
CA LYS A 365 5.79 4.41 -9.60
C LYS A 365 4.89 5.54 -9.12
N ASP A 366 5.12 6.72 -9.70
CA ASP A 366 4.36 7.95 -9.49
C ASP A 366 3.20 8.08 -10.51
N GLY A 367 3.10 7.16 -11.47
CA GLY A 367 2.10 7.15 -12.54
C GLY A 367 2.46 7.98 -13.77
N LEU A 368 3.70 8.44 -13.89
CA LEU A 368 4.35 9.04 -15.04
C LEU A 368 5.46 8.10 -15.51
N THR A 369 5.63 7.90 -16.81
CA THR A 369 6.68 6.99 -17.28
C THR A 369 8.02 7.70 -17.33
N ASP A 370 9.13 6.99 -17.09
CA ASP A 370 10.48 7.58 -17.16
C ASP A 370 10.71 8.31 -18.49
N PHE A 371 10.10 7.82 -19.57
CA PHE A 371 10.14 8.43 -20.89
C PHE A 371 9.45 9.82 -20.94
N ASN A 372 8.31 9.95 -20.27
CA ASN A 372 7.58 11.22 -20.18
C ASN A 372 8.29 12.20 -19.25
N GLU A 373 8.84 11.72 -18.15
CA GLU A 373 9.62 12.52 -17.21
C GLU A 373 10.89 13.09 -17.84
N ARG A 374 11.58 12.30 -18.67
CA ARG A 374 12.74 12.77 -19.44
C ARG A 374 12.36 13.70 -20.61
N CYS A 375 11.07 13.91 -20.87
CA CYS A 375 10.55 14.71 -21.98
C CYS A 375 11.03 14.25 -23.36
N GLU A 376 11.21 12.94 -23.55
CA GLU A 376 11.76 12.37 -24.79
C GLU A 376 10.76 12.33 -25.96
N SER A 377 9.50 12.67 -25.70
CA SER A 377 8.42 12.77 -26.71
C SER A 377 8.54 13.99 -27.63
N GLY A 378 9.29 15.02 -27.21
CA GLY A 378 9.45 16.27 -27.97
C GLY A 378 8.24 17.22 -27.93
N PHE A 379 7.28 17.01 -27.02
CA PHE A 379 6.19 17.96 -26.79
C PHE A 379 6.72 19.25 -26.13
N SER A 380 6.28 20.41 -26.63
CA SER A 380 6.81 21.72 -26.24
C SER A 380 6.46 22.18 -24.82
N ASN A 381 5.57 21.48 -24.13
CA ASN A 381 5.04 21.80 -22.80
C ASN A 381 5.36 20.72 -21.74
N CYS A 382 6.30 19.83 -22.02
CA CYS A 382 6.74 18.84 -21.04
C CYS A 382 7.58 19.53 -19.93
N ILE A 383 7.32 19.16 -18.66
CA ILE A 383 8.14 19.58 -17.51
C ILE A 383 8.91 18.34 -17.09
N LYS A 384 10.23 18.49 -16.97
CA LYS A 384 11.13 17.40 -16.67
C LYS A 384 11.14 17.13 -15.17
N THR A 385 11.09 15.86 -14.79
CA THR A 385 11.22 15.34 -13.41
C THR A 385 12.32 14.28 -13.35
N ASP A 386 12.64 13.77 -12.17
CA ASP A 386 13.63 12.68 -12.01
C ASP A 386 12.92 11.32 -11.93
N PRO A 387 13.13 10.39 -12.88
CA PRO A 387 12.46 9.08 -12.89
C PRO A 387 12.72 8.14 -11.72
N LEU A 388 13.55 8.56 -10.78
CA LEU A 388 13.87 7.82 -9.56
C LEU A 388 13.29 8.51 -8.31
N ASP A 389 12.61 9.64 -8.49
CA ASP A 389 12.09 10.49 -7.43
C ASP A 389 10.63 10.86 -7.70
N ARG A 390 9.77 10.27 -6.88
CA ARG A 390 8.31 10.27 -7.06
C ARG A 390 7.68 11.65 -6.87
N ASP A 391 8.33 12.53 -6.12
CA ASP A 391 7.86 13.85 -5.70
C ASP A 391 9.04 14.82 -5.85
N SER A 392 9.19 15.38 -7.05
CA SER A 392 10.40 16.12 -7.46
C SER A 392 10.64 17.40 -6.66
N ASP A 393 9.63 17.95 -5.98
CA ASP A 393 9.73 19.17 -5.17
C ASP A 393 9.48 18.97 -3.67
N ASP A 394 9.38 17.71 -3.23
CA ASP A 394 9.21 17.26 -1.84
C ASP A 394 7.97 17.89 -1.15
N ASP A 395 6.91 18.16 -1.92
CA ASP A 395 5.75 18.91 -1.43
C ASP A 395 4.59 18.04 -0.91
N GLY A 396 4.75 16.73 -1.08
CA GLY A 396 3.82 15.67 -0.73
C GLY A 396 3.06 15.11 -1.93
N TRP A 397 2.97 15.79 -3.07
CA TRP A 397 2.23 15.32 -4.24
C TRP A 397 3.15 14.61 -5.25
N TRP A 398 2.68 13.52 -5.81
CA TRP A 398 3.50 12.77 -6.78
C TRP A 398 3.45 13.43 -8.15
N ASP A 399 4.57 13.44 -8.86
CA ASP A 399 4.70 14.16 -10.13
C ASP A 399 3.62 13.71 -11.13
N GLY A 400 3.36 12.41 -11.22
CA GLY A 400 2.31 11.83 -12.05
C GLY A 400 0.88 12.16 -11.59
N ILE A 401 0.63 12.49 -10.33
CA ILE A 401 -0.66 13.01 -9.84
C ILE A 401 -0.80 14.47 -10.26
N GLU A 402 0.22 15.28 -9.98
CA GLU A 402 0.27 16.70 -10.33
C GLU A 402 0.10 16.95 -11.82
N LYS A 403 0.82 16.17 -12.64
CA LYS A 403 0.65 16.18 -14.10
C LYS A 403 -0.77 15.86 -14.53
N SER A 404 -1.46 14.96 -13.82
CA SER A 404 -2.83 14.58 -14.16
C SER A 404 -3.84 15.70 -13.87
N VAL A 405 -3.50 16.62 -12.96
CA VAL A 405 -4.32 17.79 -12.62
C VAL A 405 -3.72 19.12 -13.10
N GLN A 406 -2.70 19.06 -13.96
CA GLN A 406 -2.06 20.21 -14.60
C GLN A 406 -1.36 21.19 -13.63
N THR A 407 -0.84 20.68 -12.51
CA THR A 407 0.07 21.43 -11.62
C THR A 407 1.54 21.22 -12.02
N ASP A 408 2.43 22.07 -11.52
CA ASP A 408 3.87 22.05 -11.80
C ASP A 408 4.64 21.26 -10.73
N PRO A 409 5.13 20.05 -11.05
CA PRO A 409 5.78 19.16 -10.09
C PRO A 409 7.19 19.58 -9.67
N ASN A 410 7.66 20.74 -10.13
CA ASN A 410 8.94 21.32 -9.69
C ASN A 410 8.72 22.61 -8.87
N ASN A 411 7.50 22.83 -8.39
CA ASN A 411 7.12 24.02 -7.65
C ASN A 411 6.18 23.66 -6.50
N ALA A 412 6.76 23.51 -5.30
CA ALA A 412 6.06 23.09 -4.08
C ALA A 412 4.87 23.97 -3.63
N ASN A 413 4.61 25.10 -4.31
CA ASN A 413 3.43 25.96 -4.10
C ASN A 413 2.30 25.71 -5.12
N SER A 414 2.53 24.88 -6.13
CA SER A 414 1.61 24.54 -7.19
C SER A 414 0.99 23.18 -6.89
N LYS A 415 -0.03 23.14 -6.02
CA LYS A 415 -0.63 21.89 -5.54
C LYS A 415 -2.01 21.61 -6.18
N PRO A 416 -2.43 20.34 -6.28
CA PRO A 416 -3.79 19.92 -6.66
C PRO A 416 -4.93 20.59 -5.88
#